data_AF-A0A7X8VRI6-F1
#
_entry.id   AF-A0A7X8VRI6-F1
#
_cell.length_a   1.000
_cell.length_b   1.000
_cell.length_c   1.000
_cell.angle_alpha   90.00
_cell.angle_beta   90.00
_cell.angle_gamma   90.00
#
_symmetry.space_group_name_H-M   'P 1'
#
loop_
_entity.id
_entity.type
_entity.pdbx_description
1 polymer ?
#
loop_
_entity_poly.entity_id
_entity_poly.type
_entity_poly.pdbx_seq_one_letter_code
_entity_poly.pdbx_strand_id
1 'polypeptide(L)'
;MLTEKILVWLLALQLSAILLAQPALKVEPESLDLGELSLDAARKHIPASFLLSNVGDSLMRLKKPRTSCGCTKAELGKHELQPGESTELQVEIDPTGRYARQRFMVFVNGNFPETTRRLEIKMLLPDTRTGWELMPPMLHVFDANPVPLKVRLFEPLEGTQITAVELPEGCELLSSLPLPLPAGGMAQLQLRCTRLPAGSDKRFAANHQSLPFTLRSNQPQLPQLQGWLNFRNHKNLPTAANAETETAVTETSQTAQIKPLLIEQAVLKQLLRAQQGVSDIKVLDLRDKEDFDNGHIPDSVSYPSTAWNLQNPPWSANAVLILIAEDEQRAISAAAELGKTPCRSILVLRGGYPAWR
;
A
#
# COMPACT_ATOMS: atom_id res chain seq x y z
N MET A 1 43.15 -68.67 27.40
CA MET A 1 42.00 -67.75 27.32
C MET A 1 42.19 -66.50 28.20
N LEU A 2 43.36 -65.83 28.15
CA LEU A 2 43.60 -64.61 28.96
C LEU A 2 44.34 -63.49 28.23
N THR A 3 44.67 -63.65 26.94
CA THR A 3 45.43 -62.66 26.17
C THR A 3 44.56 -61.78 25.26
N GLU A 4 43.27 -62.08 25.08
CA GLU A 4 42.40 -61.34 24.14
C GLU A 4 41.54 -60.24 24.77
N LYS A 5 41.52 -60.12 26.11
CA LYS A 5 40.66 -59.12 26.79
C LYS A 5 41.31 -57.76 27.02
N ILE A 6 42.62 -57.62 26.77
CA ILE A 6 43.36 -56.38 27.04
C ILE A 6 43.42 -55.46 25.80
N LEU A 7 43.23 -56.01 24.60
CA LEU A 7 43.34 -55.22 23.36
C LEU A 7 42.08 -54.38 23.04
N VAL A 8 40.94 -54.67 23.65
CA VAL A 8 39.66 -54.01 23.36
C VAL A 8 39.43 -52.74 24.21
N TRP A 9 40.22 -52.53 25.27
CA TRP A 9 40.12 -51.31 26.11
C TRP A 9 41.07 -50.18 25.70
N LEU A 10 41.94 -50.39 24.71
CA LEU A 10 42.83 -49.35 24.16
C LEU A 10 42.25 -48.61 22.94
N LEU A 11 41.06 -48.99 22.48
CA LEU A 11 40.26 -48.21 21.53
C LEU A 11 39.23 -47.31 22.26
N ALA A 12 39.58 -46.83 23.45
CA ALA A 12 38.86 -45.78 24.14
C ALA A 12 39.07 -44.46 23.37
N LEU A 13 38.14 -44.20 22.45
CA LEU A 13 37.47 -42.91 22.35
C LEU A 13 38.41 -41.68 22.26
N GLN A 14 39.29 -41.66 21.26
CA GLN A 14 39.82 -40.39 20.74
C GLN A 14 38.78 -39.77 19.80
N LEU A 15 37.58 -39.46 20.31
CA LEU A 15 36.68 -38.53 19.64
C LEU A 15 37.22 -37.13 19.91
N SER A 16 38.33 -36.80 19.24
CA SER A 16 38.81 -35.42 19.16
C SER A 16 37.74 -34.63 18.42
N ALA A 17 36.88 -33.92 19.15
CA ALA A 17 36.03 -32.91 18.58
C ALA A 17 36.95 -31.88 17.92
N ILE A 18 37.10 -31.96 16.60
CA ILE A 18 37.82 -30.96 15.82
C ILE A 18 36.95 -29.70 15.92
N LEU A 19 37.30 -28.79 16.84
CA LEU A 19 36.81 -27.42 16.79
C LEU A 19 37.35 -26.83 15.48
N LEU A 20 36.50 -26.80 14.46
CA LEU A 20 36.82 -26.11 13.22
C LEU A 20 36.87 -24.62 13.53
N ALA A 21 38.01 -23.99 13.26
CA ALA A 21 38.15 -22.56 13.37
C ALA A 21 37.07 -21.88 12.50
N GLN A 22 36.29 -20.98 13.10
CA GLN A 22 35.12 -20.36 12.49
C GLN A 22 35.04 -18.87 12.88
N PRO A 23 34.70 -17.98 11.95
CA PRO A 23 34.56 -16.58 12.27
C PRO A 23 33.25 -16.37 13.04
N ALA A 24 33.26 -15.46 14.01
CA ALA A 24 32.07 -15.14 14.81
C ALA A 24 31.88 -13.62 14.82
N LEU A 25 30.76 -13.17 14.25
CA LEU A 25 30.44 -11.74 14.16
C LEU A 25 29.73 -11.28 15.43
N LYS A 26 30.41 -10.41 16.17
CA LYS A 26 29.83 -9.59 17.24
C LYS A 26 29.54 -8.19 16.69
N VAL A 27 28.38 -7.64 17.02
CA VAL A 27 27.98 -6.28 16.62
C VAL A 27 27.56 -5.49 17.84
N GLU A 28 28.07 -4.26 17.94
CA GLU A 28 27.74 -3.35 19.03
C GLU A 28 27.38 -1.95 18.50
N PRO A 29 26.18 -1.42 18.79
CA PRO A 29 25.00 -2.13 19.33
C PRO A 29 24.30 -2.99 18.25
N GLU A 30 23.49 -3.98 18.62
CA GLU A 30 22.69 -4.73 17.61
C GLU A 30 21.46 -3.93 17.11
N SER A 31 20.94 -3.04 17.96
CA SER A 31 19.85 -2.12 17.65
C SER A 31 20.23 -0.75 18.17
N LEU A 32 20.10 0.27 17.32
CA LEU A 32 20.35 1.66 17.68
C LEU A 32 19.02 2.41 17.70
N ASP A 33 18.68 3.00 18.85
CA ASP A 33 17.55 3.94 18.93
C ASP A 33 18.11 5.36 19.01
N LEU A 34 17.82 6.16 17.99
CA LEU A 34 18.24 7.56 17.91
C LEU A 34 17.28 8.50 18.64
N GLY A 35 16.20 7.95 19.22
CA GLY A 35 15.19 8.73 19.94
C GLY A 35 14.38 9.63 19.01
N GLU A 36 13.94 10.76 19.55
CA GLU A 36 13.19 11.77 18.81
C GLU A 36 14.14 12.73 18.08
N LEU A 37 13.97 12.86 16.77
CA LEU A 37 14.78 13.74 15.94
C LEU A 37 13.90 14.77 15.24
N SER A 38 14.18 16.05 15.48
CA SER A 38 13.56 17.14 14.73
C SER A 38 14.16 17.21 13.32
N LEU A 39 13.29 17.21 12.32
CA LEU A 39 13.65 17.46 10.92
C LEU A 39 13.70 18.98 10.69
N ASP A 40 14.73 19.64 11.21
CA ASP A 40 15.10 20.97 10.72
C ASP A 40 15.85 20.83 9.39
N ALA A 41 15.86 21.89 8.58
CA ALA A 41 16.48 21.88 7.25
C ALA A 41 17.99 21.54 7.27
N ALA A 42 18.63 21.53 8.45
CA ALA A 42 20.05 21.27 8.64
C ALA A 42 20.42 19.78 8.71
N ARG A 43 19.46 18.86 8.95
CA ARG A 43 19.74 17.41 9.13
C ARG A 43 19.10 16.54 8.07
N LYS A 44 19.43 16.80 6.81
CA LYS A 44 19.01 15.94 5.68
C LYS A 44 19.60 14.52 5.78
N HIS A 45 20.74 14.38 6.46
CA HIS A 45 21.46 13.12 6.58
C HIS A 45 21.72 12.82 8.06
N ILE A 46 21.11 11.74 8.57
CA ILE A 46 21.27 11.29 9.94
C ILE A 46 22.34 10.18 9.98
N PRO A 47 23.48 10.40 10.65
CA PRO A 47 24.51 9.38 10.79
C PRO A 47 24.14 8.37 11.89
N ALA A 48 24.53 7.12 11.67
CA ALA A 48 24.51 6.02 12.63
C ALA A 48 25.73 5.14 12.38
N SER A 49 26.25 4.50 13.43
CA SER A 49 27.37 3.56 13.26
C SER A 49 27.22 2.33 14.14
N PHE A 50 27.85 1.25 13.67
CA PHE A 50 27.94 -0.02 14.36
C PHE A 50 29.39 -0.50 14.37
N LEU A 51 29.85 -1.03 15.50
CA LEU A 51 31.13 -1.70 15.58
C LEU A 51 30.93 -3.18 15.28
N LEU A 52 31.63 -3.69 14.26
CA LEU A 52 31.63 -5.09 13.88
C LEU A 52 32.98 -5.69 14.27
N SER A 53 32.95 -6.75 15.08
CA SER A 53 34.16 -7.42 15.57
C SER A 53 34.15 -8.88 15.21
N ASN A 54 35.30 -9.39 14.77
CA ASN A 54 35.51 -10.83 14.64
C ASN A 54 35.99 -11.41 15.97
N VAL A 55 35.07 -12.01 16.73
CA VAL A 55 35.38 -12.68 18.00
C VAL A 55 35.63 -14.18 17.84
N GLY A 56 35.69 -14.66 16.58
CA GLY A 56 36.06 -16.03 16.26
C GLY A 56 37.58 -16.18 16.12
N ASP A 57 37.99 -17.34 15.62
CA ASP A 57 39.38 -17.79 15.51
C ASP A 57 39.85 -18.01 14.07
N SER A 58 39.06 -17.57 13.08
CA SER A 58 39.44 -17.56 11.66
C SER A 58 39.06 -16.26 10.94
N LEU A 59 39.62 -16.05 9.75
CA LEU A 59 39.41 -14.85 8.93
C LEU A 59 37.93 -14.65 8.59
N MET A 60 37.39 -13.48 8.96
CA MET A 60 36.04 -13.08 8.58
C MET A 60 36.08 -12.25 7.29
N ARG A 61 35.26 -12.63 6.31
CA ARG A 61 35.02 -11.90 5.07
C ARG A 61 33.59 -11.40 5.03
N LEU A 62 33.44 -10.08 5.11
CA LEU A 62 32.19 -9.36 4.98
C LEU A 62 31.97 -8.98 3.52
N LYS A 63 30.73 -9.09 3.07
CA LYS A 63 30.26 -8.59 1.77
C LYS A 63 29.73 -7.17 1.94
N LYS A 64 29.56 -6.46 0.81
CA LYS A 64 28.90 -5.15 0.79
C LYS A 64 27.56 -5.21 1.53
N PRO A 65 27.31 -4.34 2.52
CA PRO A 65 26.04 -4.31 3.24
C PRO A 65 24.87 -4.03 2.32
N ARG A 66 23.68 -4.54 2.69
CA ARG A 66 22.43 -4.24 2.00
C ARG A 66 21.50 -3.47 2.93
N THR A 67 20.69 -2.59 2.36
CA THR A 67 19.70 -1.79 3.09
C THR A 67 18.29 -2.13 2.61
N SER A 68 17.30 -1.90 3.48
CA SER A 68 15.88 -2.18 3.19
C SER A 68 15.16 -1.09 2.40
N CYS A 69 15.70 0.15 2.36
CA CYS A 69 15.18 1.25 1.56
C CYS A 69 16.33 1.97 0.82
N GLY A 70 16.01 2.63 -0.29
CA GLY A 70 16.95 3.54 -0.97
C GLY A 70 17.26 4.81 -0.19
N CYS A 71 16.54 5.06 0.90
CA CYS A 71 16.75 6.18 1.83
C CYS A 71 17.86 5.93 2.86
N THR A 72 18.49 4.75 2.83
CA THR A 72 19.57 4.37 3.75
C THR A 72 20.77 3.92 2.94
N LYS A 73 21.91 4.53 3.22
CA LYS A 73 23.22 4.18 2.67
C LYS A 73 24.06 3.55 3.78
N ALA A 74 24.79 2.48 3.48
CA ALA A 74 25.63 1.78 4.46
C ALA A 74 27.00 1.45 3.85
N GLU A 75 28.07 1.75 4.57
CA GLU A 75 29.46 1.60 4.13
C GLU A 75 30.31 0.92 5.22
N LEU A 76 31.07 -0.11 4.84
CA LEU A 76 32.01 -0.79 5.73
C LEU A 76 33.40 -0.20 5.58
N GLY A 77 34.07 0.07 6.70
CA GLY A 77 35.48 0.48 6.70
C GLY A 77 36.43 -0.63 6.19
N LYS A 78 36.15 -1.90 6.52
CA LYS A 78 36.91 -3.07 6.06
C LYS A 78 36.00 -4.25 5.74
N HIS A 79 36.42 -5.06 4.77
CA HIS A 79 35.70 -6.26 4.35
C HIS A 79 36.36 -7.56 4.82
N GLU A 80 37.59 -7.50 5.33
CA GLU A 80 38.28 -8.65 5.91
C GLU A 80 38.74 -8.30 7.32
N LEU A 81 38.42 -9.15 8.29
CA LEU A 81 38.77 -8.96 9.70
C LEU A 81 39.50 -10.20 10.22
N GLN A 82 40.73 -10.01 10.69
CA GLN A 82 41.45 -11.03 11.43
C GLN A 82 40.74 -11.35 12.76
N PRO A 83 41.01 -12.50 13.39
CA PRO A 83 40.57 -12.77 14.76
C PRO A 83 40.92 -11.62 15.71
N GLY A 84 39.93 -11.13 16.46
CA GLY A 84 40.06 -9.97 17.36
C GLY A 84 40.00 -8.59 16.68
N GLU A 85 40.01 -8.52 15.35
CA GLU A 85 39.94 -7.25 14.62
C GLU A 85 38.49 -6.72 14.56
N SER A 86 38.36 -5.40 14.48
CA SER A 86 37.08 -4.71 14.35
C SER A 86 37.07 -3.70 13.21
N THR A 87 35.89 -3.39 12.71
CA THR A 87 35.65 -2.34 11.72
C THR A 87 34.35 -1.60 12.01
N GLU A 88 34.27 -0.36 11.56
CA GLU A 88 33.05 0.44 11.65
C GLU A 88 32.18 0.22 10.41
N LEU A 89 30.88 0.04 10.64
CA LEU A 89 29.83 0.14 9.64
C LEU A 89 29.14 1.49 9.81
N GLN A 90 29.37 2.39 8.86
CA GLN A 90 28.75 3.72 8.84
C GLN A 90 27.44 3.64 8.06
N VAL A 91 26.39 4.24 8.61
CA VAL A 91 25.05 4.27 8.04
C VAL A 91 24.57 5.71 7.99
N GLU A 92 24.06 6.11 6.85
CA GLU A 92 23.54 7.44 6.60
C GLU A 92 22.08 7.32 6.14
N ILE A 93 21.18 8.00 6.84
CA ILE A 93 19.74 7.93 6.60
C ILE A 93 19.25 9.28 6.12
N ASP A 94 18.57 9.31 4.98
CA ASP A 94 17.80 10.46 4.51
C ASP A 94 16.31 10.25 4.88
N PRO A 95 15.83 10.88 5.97
CA PRO A 95 14.46 10.75 6.42
C PRO A 95 13.48 11.68 5.67
N THR A 96 13.91 12.39 4.61
CA THR A 96 13.09 13.41 3.95
C THR A 96 11.71 12.85 3.57
N GLY A 97 10.66 13.55 4.00
CA GLY A 97 9.27 13.16 3.76
C GLY A 97 8.75 11.99 4.62
N ARG A 98 9.52 11.55 5.62
CA ARG A 98 9.12 10.53 6.60
C ARG A 98 8.77 11.17 7.94
N TYR A 99 7.79 10.60 8.62
CA TYR A 99 7.27 11.08 9.91
C TYR A 99 6.85 9.90 10.79
N ALA A 100 6.54 10.15 12.05
CA ALA A 100 6.24 9.15 13.08
C ALA A 100 7.40 8.16 13.33
N ARG A 101 7.10 7.00 13.93
CA ARG A 101 8.11 5.98 14.25
C ARG A 101 8.65 5.33 12.99
N GLN A 102 9.95 5.48 12.75
CA GLN A 102 10.66 4.89 11.64
C GLN A 102 11.53 3.71 12.10
N ARG A 103 11.68 2.70 11.23
CA ARG A 103 12.61 1.58 11.42
C ARG A 103 13.37 1.35 10.11
N PHE A 104 14.68 1.30 10.21
CA PHE A 104 15.58 1.03 9.09
C PHE A 104 16.36 -0.25 9.37
N MET A 105 16.42 -1.14 8.38
CA MET A 105 17.17 -2.39 8.49
C MET A 105 18.40 -2.36 7.60
N VAL A 106 19.54 -2.74 8.19
CA VAL A 106 20.81 -2.98 7.50
C VAL A 106 21.19 -4.45 7.65
N PHE A 107 21.57 -5.08 6.55
CA PHE A 107 21.94 -6.48 6.47
C PHE A 107 23.44 -6.60 6.18
N VAL A 108 24.16 -7.22 7.11
CA VAL A 108 25.58 -7.54 6.99
C VAL A 108 25.69 -9.00 6.60
N ASN A 109 26.35 -9.30 5.49
CA ASN A 109 26.52 -10.66 4.99
C ASN A 109 27.99 -11.06 5.07
N GLY A 110 28.28 -12.32 5.39
CA GLY A 110 29.66 -12.81 5.47
C GLY A 110 29.76 -14.33 5.59
N ASN A 111 30.97 -14.81 5.91
CA ASN A 111 31.30 -16.23 6.09
C ASN A 111 31.18 -16.70 7.55
N PHE A 112 30.33 -16.09 8.37
CA PHE A 112 30.00 -16.49 9.75
C PHE A 112 28.75 -17.40 9.78
N PRO A 113 28.49 -18.19 10.85
CA PRO A 113 27.47 -19.23 10.90
C PRO A 113 26.05 -18.79 10.48
N GLU A 114 25.62 -17.60 10.89
CA GLU A 114 24.29 -17.10 10.52
C GLU A 114 24.22 -16.56 9.08
N THR A 115 25.38 -16.39 8.42
CA THR A 115 25.60 -15.84 7.06
C THR A 115 25.13 -14.41 6.82
N THR A 116 24.11 -13.97 7.56
CA THR A 116 23.49 -12.66 7.50
C THR A 116 23.14 -12.21 8.91
N ARG A 117 23.64 -11.05 9.32
CA ARG A 117 23.25 -10.36 10.55
C ARG A 117 22.36 -9.17 10.19
N ARG A 118 21.22 -9.04 10.87
CA ARG A 118 20.27 -7.92 10.69
C ARG A 118 20.45 -6.92 11.83
N LEU A 119 20.72 -5.67 11.47
CA LEU A 119 20.85 -4.55 12.38
C LEU A 119 19.65 -3.63 12.22
N GLU A 120 19.20 -3.03 13.31
CA GLU A 120 18.01 -2.18 13.33
C GLU A 120 18.36 -0.77 13.82
N ILE A 121 17.88 0.25 13.10
CA ILE A 121 17.94 1.65 13.52
C ILE A 121 16.52 2.17 13.69
N LYS A 122 16.21 2.70 14.87
CA LYS A 122 14.91 3.26 15.23
C LYS A 122 15.03 4.75 15.46
N MET A 123 13.99 5.48 15.10
CA MET A 123 13.84 6.89 15.45
C MET A 123 12.36 7.29 15.45
N LEU A 124 12.03 8.32 16.21
CA LEU A 124 10.76 9.03 16.13
C LEU A 124 10.99 10.36 15.40
N LEU A 125 10.29 10.56 14.30
CA LEU A 125 10.26 11.84 13.58
C LEU A 125 8.92 12.50 13.89
N PRO A 126 8.84 13.52 14.77
CA PRO A 126 7.59 14.19 15.04
C PRO A 126 7.07 14.84 13.75
N ASP A 127 5.76 14.72 13.50
CA ASP A 127 5.12 15.43 12.39
C ASP A 127 4.95 16.88 12.84
N THR A 128 5.90 17.75 12.47
CA THR A 128 5.88 19.18 12.81
C THR A 128 5.03 20.02 11.85
N ARG A 129 4.38 19.37 10.87
CA ARG A 129 3.47 20.07 9.96
C ARG A 129 2.27 20.59 10.74
N THR A 130 1.83 21.79 10.40
CA THR A 130 0.68 22.46 11.00
C THR A 130 -0.43 22.61 9.97
N GLY A 131 -1.63 22.92 10.45
CA GLY A 131 -2.84 23.03 9.65
C GLY A 131 -3.36 21.71 9.08
N TRP A 132 -3.89 21.81 7.87
CA TRP A 132 -4.53 20.73 7.12
C TRP A 132 -3.99 20.65 5.70
N GLU A 133 -3.92 19.43 5.16
CA GLU A 133 -3.34 19.14 3.85
C GLU A 133 -4.24 18.21 3.03
N LEU A 134 -4.21 18.41 1.71
CA LEU A 134 -4.85 17.52 0.74
C LEU A 134 -3.91 16.36 0.36
N MET A 135 -4.46 15.15 0.35
CA MET A 135 -3.72 13.95 0.00
C MET A 135 -4.47 13.18 -1.11
N PRO A 136 -4.07 13.28 -2.39
CA PRO A 136 -2.94 14.06 -2.93
C PRO A 136 -3.21 15.58 -3.00
N PRO A 137 -2.15 16.42 -3.10
CA PRO A 137 -2.28 17.89 -3.21
C PRO A 137 -2.90 18.33 -4.56
N MET A 138 -2.77 17.50 -5.58
CA MET A 138 -3.41 17.67 -6.88
C MET A 138 -4.33 16.49 -7.13
N LEU A 139 -5.61 16.79 -7.35
CA LEU A 139 -6.60 15.77 -7.58
C LEU A 139 -6.79 15.57 -9.08
N HIS A 140 -6.46 14.39 -9.58
CA HIS A 140 -6.68 14.06 -10.98
C HIS A 140 -8.12 13.63 -11.22
N VAL A 141 -8.81 14.35 -12.09
CA VAL A 141 -10.17 14.04 -12.51
C VAL A 141 -10.12 13.34 -13.86
N PHE A 142 -10.69 12.14 -13.92
CA PHE A 142 -10.77 11.32 -15.12
C PHE A 142 -12.24 11.04 -15.44
N ASP A 143 -12.71 11.61 -16.55
CA ASP A 143 -14.11 11.51 -16.98
C ASP A 143 -15.11 11.88 -15.87
N ALA A 144 -16.30 11.28 -15.87
CA ALA A 144 -17.36 11.51 -14.89
C ALA A 144 -17.28 10.60 -13.65
N ASN A 145 -16.11 10.02 -13.35
CA ASN A 145 -15.97 9.12 -12.21
C ASN A 145 -15.84 9.91 -10.89
N PRO A 146 -16.42 9.40 -9.78
CA PRO A 146 -16.13 9.91 -8.45
C PRO A 146 -14.64 9.84 -8.12
N VAL A 147 -14.10 10.94 -7.62
CA VAL A 147 -12.71 11.08 -7.22
C VAL A 147 -12.65 11.27 -5.70
N PRO A 148 -11.91 10.40 -4.97
CA PRO A 148 -11.74 10.54 -3.54
C PRO A 148 -10.71 11.64 -3.24
N LEU A 149 -11.12 12.62 -2.44
CA LEU A 149 -10.27 13.65 -1.88
C LEU A 149 -10.01 13.35 -0.41
N LYS A 150 -8.75 13.08 -0.02
CA LYS A 150 -8.42 12.93 1.40
C LYS A 150 -7.90 14.25 1.94
N VAL A 151 -8.33 14.58 3.15
CA VAL A 151 -7.91 15.77 3.90
C VAL A 151 -7.36 15.29 5.22
N ARG A 152 -6.16 15.72 5.57
CA ARG A 152 -5.52 15.42 6.85
C ARG A 152 -5.46 16.68 7.68
N LEU A 153 -5.75 16.56 8.97
CA LEU A 153 -5.53 17.63 9.95
C LEU A 153 -4.36 17.24 10.84
N PHE A 154 -3.33 18.07 10.87
CA PHE A 154 -2.15 17.83 11.71
C PHE A 154 -2.33 18.39 13.13
N GLU A 155 -3.12 19.45 13.27
CA GLU A 155 -3.35 20.08 14.56
C GLU A 155 -4.37 19.32 15.42
N PRO A 156 -4.22 19.33 16.75
CA PRO A 156 -5.18 18.75 17.67
C PRO A 156 -6.40 19.66 17.89
N LEU A 157 -6.99 20.19 16.82
CA LEU A 157 -8.20 21.01 16.90
C LEU A 157 -9.44 20.12 16.97
N GLU A 158 -9.91 19.87 18.19
CA GLU A 158 -11.13 19.10 18.43
C GLU A 158 -12.36 19.78 17.81
N GLY A 159 -13.33 18.97 17.37
CA GLY A 159 -14.57 19.45 16.77
C GLY A 159 -14.41 20.08 15.38
N THR A 160 -13.23 19.94 14.75
CA THR A 160 -13.02 20.42 13.38
C THR A 160 -13.92 19.67 12.39
N GLN A 161 -14.63 20.44 11.57
CA GLN A 161 -15.53 19.93 10.55
C GLN A 161 -15.33 20.71 9.26
N ILE A 162 -15.38 19.99 8.13
CA ILE A 162 -15.52 20.61 6.82
C ILE A 162 -16.99 21.00 6.67
N THR A 163 -17.26 22.30 6.53
CA THR A 163 -18.61 22.86 6.51
C THR A 163 -19.10 23.15 5.09
N ALA A 164 -18.19 23.44 4.16
CA ALA A 164 -18.53 23.68 2.76
C ALA A 164 -17.38 23.24 1.84
N VAL A 165 -17.73 22.88 0.61
CA VAL A 165 -16.79 22.66 -0.49
C VAL A 165 -17.27 23.47 -1.69
N GLU A 166 -16.48 24.47 -2.07
CA GLU A 166 -16.71 25.29 -3.27
C GLU A 166 -16.01 24.60 -4.45
N LEU A 167 -16.79 24.01 -5.34
CA LEU A 167 -16.32 23.31 -6.53
C LEU A 167 -16.53 24.19 -7.78
N PRO A 168 -15.68 24.03 -8.82
CA PRO A 168 -15.90 24.68 -10.11
C PRO A 168 -17.17 24.14 -10.79
N GLU A 169 -17.69 24.92 -11.75
CA GLU A 169 -18.85 24.54 -12.54
C GLU A 169 -18.66 23.17 -13.22
N GLY A 170 -19.69 22.34 -13.19
CA GLY A 170 -19.65 20.98 -13.73
C GLY A 170 -19.15 19.93 -12.73
N CYS A 171 -18.72 20.32 -11.53
CA CYS A 171 -18.37 19.43 -10.44
C CYS A 171 -19.38 19.49 -9.29
N GLU A 172 -19.62 18.34 -8.65
CA GLU A 172 -20.52 18.18 -7.52
C GLU A 172 -19.84 17.38 -6.39
N LEU A 173 -20.24 17.67 -5.16
CA LEU A 173 -19.81 16.93 -3.98
C LEU A 173 -20.79 15.79 -3.73
N LEU A 174 -20.28 14.58 -3.57
CA LEU A 174 -21.07 13.38 -3.26
C LEU A 174 -21.12 13.08 -1.75
N SER A 175 -20.14 13.59 -0.99
CA SER A 175 -20.12 13.44 0.46
C SER A 175 -21.06 14.40 1.16
N SER A 176 -21.74 13.93 2.21
CA SER A 176 -22.56 14.76 3.07
C SER A 176 -21.70 15.68 3.96
N LEU A 177 -22.17 16.90 4.17
CA LEU A 177 -21.58 17.89 5.06
C LEU A 177 -22.54 18.22 6.21
N PRO A 178 -22.05 18.66 7.39
CA PRO A 178 -20.63 18.84 7.73
C PRO A 178 -19.90 17.52 7.93
N LEU A 179 -18.65 17.44 7.47
CA LEU A 179 -17.82 16.23 7.59
C LEU A 179 -16.83 16.38 8.75
N PRO A 180 -16.87 15.51 9.78
CA PRO A 180 -15.89 15.52 10.87
C PRO A 180 -14.47 15.26 10.37
N LEU A 181 -13.53 16.07 10.84
CA LEU A 181 -12.11 15.93 10.57
C LEU A 181 -11.37 15.73 11.92
N PRO A 182 -11.05 14.48 12.29
CA PRO A 182 -10.46 14.18 13.59
C PRO A 182 -9.05 14.78 13.73
N ALA A 183 -8.73 15.26 14.94
CA ALA A 183 -7.41 15.73 15.34
C ALA A 183 -6.31 14.69 15.04
N GLY A 184 -5.27 15.09 14.31
CA GLY A 184 -4.19 14.19 13.87
C GLY A 184 -4.62 13.10 12.87
N GLY A 185 -5.89 13.12 12.43
CA GLY A 185 -6.52 12.11 11.61
C GLY A 185 -6.84 12.60 10.20
N MET A 186 -7.56 11.76 9.45
CA MET A 186 -7.92 11.99 8.06
C MET A 186 -9.43 11.86 7.86
N ALA A 187 -9.98 12.72 7.00
CA ALA A 187 -11.31 12.58 6.44
C ALA A 187 -11.19 12.35 4.93
N GLN A 188 -12.19 11.70 4.34
CA GLN A 188 -12.26 11.47 2.91
C GLN A 188 -13.59 12.00 2.38
N LEU A 189 -13.53 12.84 1.35
CA LEU A 189 -14.68 13.29 0.57
C LEU A 189 -14.68 12.63 -0.80
N GLN A 190 -15.84 12.55 -1.44
CA GLN A 190 -15.95 12.18 -2.84
C GLN A 190 -16.56 13.34 -3.61
N LEU A 191 -15.95 13.67 -4.74
CA LEU A 191 -16.48 14.63 -5.70
C LEU A 191 -16.56 13.99 -7.08
N ARG A 192 -17.44 14.49 -7.94
CA ARG A 192 -17.57 14.03 -9.32
C ARG A 192 -17.67 15.25 -10.22
N CYS A 193 -17.01 15.23 -11.37
CA CYS A 193 -17.18 16.25 -12.38
C CYS A 193 -17.83 15.65 -13.61
N THR A 194 -19.02 16.14 -13.99
CA THR A 194 -19.80 15.63 -15.12
C THR A 194 -19.67 16.48 -16.37
N ARG A 195 -19.14 17.70 -16.25
CA ARG A 195 -18.91 18.64 -17.35
C ARG A 195 -17.61 19.40 -17.14
N LEU A 196 -17.01 19.85 -18.25
CA LEU A 196 -15.93 20.84 -18.18
C LEU A 196 -16.52 22.26 -18.05
N PRO A 197 -15.86 23.19 -17.35
CA PRO A 197 -16.37 24.55 -17.14
C PRO A 197 -16.51 25.34 -18.44
N ALA A 198 -17.36 26.36 -18.45
CA ALA A 198 -17.50 27.27 -19.59
C ALA A 198 -16.15 27.92 -19.98
N GLY A 199 -15.81 27.90 -21.28
CA GLY A 199 -14.52 28.40 -21.80
C GLY A 199 -13.41 27.35 -21.94
N SER A 200 -13.66 26.10 -21.55
CA SER A 200 -12.75 24.97 -21.77
C SER A 200 -12.87 24.39 -23.18
N ASP A 201 -12.17 25.00 -24.14
CA ASP A 201 -12.03 24.46 -25.50
C ASP A 201 -11.09 23.23 -25.51
N LYS A 202 -10.96 22.50 -26.63
CA LYS A 202 -10.01 21.36 -26.79
C LYS A 202 -8.55 21.69 -26.43
N ARG A 203 -8.19 22.97 -26.34
CA ARG A 203 -6.90 23.51 -25.89
C ARG A 203 -6.72 23.55 -24.36
N PHE A 204 -7.81 23.61 -23.60
CA PHE A 204 -7.79 23.72 -22.13
C PHE A 204 -7.13 22.49 -21.48
N ALA A 205 -7.40 21.32 -22.05
CA ALA A 205 -6.95 20.07 -21.47
C ALA A 205 -5.76 19.41 -22.18
N ALA A 206 -5.24 20.03 -23.25
CA ALA A 206 -3.88 19.77 -23.74
C ALA A 206 -2.81 20.42 -22.84
N ASN A 207 -3.17 21.45 -22.07
CA ASN A 207 -2.24 22.28 -21.28
C ASN A 207 -2.24 21.98 -19.77
N HIS A 208 -2.81 20.86 -19.30
CA HIS A 208 -2.85 20.51 -17.87
C HIS A 208 -3.49 21.59 -16.97
N GLN A 209 -4.47 22.33 -17.48
CA GLN A 209 -5.05 23.44 -16.72
C GLN A 209 -5.76 22.91 -15.47
N SER A 210 -5.32 23.43 -14.33
CA SER A 210 -5.79 23.05 -13.02
C SER A 210 -6.84 24.05 -12.55
N LEU A 211 -8.01 23.57 -12.13
CA LEU A 211 -9.06 24.43 -11.59
C LEU A 211 -8.99 24.46 -10.07
N PRO A 212 -9.15 25.63 -9.43
CA PRO A 212 -9.16 25.69 -7.98
C PRO A 212 -10.48 25.16 -7.43
N PHE A 213 -10.42 24.60 -6.23
CA PHE A 213 -11.57 24.38 -5.36
C PHE A 213 -11.20 24.77 -3.93
N THR A 214 -12.20 25.07 -3.11
CA THR A 214 -11.98 25.54 -1.74
C THR A 214 -12.76 24.69 -0.75
N LEU A 215 -12.08 24.13 0.25
CA LEU A 215 -12.72 23.58 1.44
C LEU A 215 -12.85 24.67 2.49
N ARG A 216 -13.97 24.74 3.20
CA ARG A 216 -14.16 25.59 4.38
C ARG A 216 -14.33 24.76 5.63
N SER A 217 -13.81 25.25 6.74
CA SER A 217 -14.05 24.63 8.05
C SER A 217 -14.83 25.55 8.98
N ASN A 218 -15.24 24.99 10.11
CA ASN A 218 -15.76 25.74 11.25
C ASN A 218 -14.66 26.37 12.14
N GLN A 219 -13.37 26.15 11.84
CA GLN A 219 -12.26 26.63 12.66
C GLN A 219 -11.73 27.99 12.17
N PRO A 220 -11.70 29.04 13.01
CA PRO A 220 -11.15 30.35 12.63
C PRO A 220 -9.66 30.33 12.28
N GLN A 221 -8.91 29.38 12.87
CA GLN A 221 -7.47 29.21 12.65
C GLN A 221 -7.17 28.54 11.31
N LEU A 222 -8.09 27.71 10.80
CA LEU A 222 -7.99 27.00 9.53
C LEU A 222 -9.25 27.23 8.69
N PRO A 223 -9.57 28.48 8.31
CA PRO A 223 -10.88 28.83 7.77
C PRO A 223 -11.12 28.22 6.39
N GLN A 224 -10.07 28.05 5.58
CA GLN A 224 -10.16 27.45 4.26
C GLN A 224 -8.88 26.73 3.81
N LEU A 225 -9.03 25.75 2.91
CA LEU A 225 -7.94 25.05 2.24
C LEU A 225 -8.22 25.04 0.74
N GLN A 226 -7.27 25.56 -0.04
CA GLN A 226 -7.38 25.57 -1.49
C GLN A 226 -6.73 24.32 -2.08
N GLY A 227 -7.42 23.70 -3.02
CA GLY A 227 -6.91 22.58 -3.80
C GLY A 227 -7.05 22.81 -5.30
N TRP A 228 -6.53 21.87 -6.07
CA TRP A 228 -6.49 21.94 -7.52
C TRP A 228 -7.00 20.65 -8.16
N LEU A 229 -7.99 20.77 -9.05
CA LEU A 229 -8.50 19.71 -9.91
C LEU A 229 -7.76 19.74 -11.24
N ASN A 230 -7.08 18.66 -11.58
CA ASN A 230 -6.39 18.51 -12.86
C ASN A 230 -7.16 17.51 -13.74
N PHE A 231 -7.78 18.02 -14.80
CA PHE A 231 -8.58 17.23 -15.71
C PHE A 231 -7.67 16.48 -16.69
N ARG A 232 -7.72 15.15 -16.65
CA ARG A 232 -6.92 14.24 -17.48
C ARG A 232 -7.87 13.39 -18.33
N ASN A 233 -7.50 13.15 -19.58
CA ASN A 233 -8.23 12.28 -20.51
C ASN A 233 -9.75 12.59 -20.65
N HIS A 234 -10.10 13.87 -20.69
CA HIS A 234 -11.43 14.47 -20.74
C HIS A 234 -12.25 14.24 -22.03
N LYS A 235 -11.91 13.25 -22.86
CA LYS A 235 -12.52 13.07 -24.19
C LYS A 235 -14.03 12.80 -24.16
N ASN A 236 -14.55 12.36 -23.01
CA ASN A 236 -15.96 12.01 -22.81
C ASN A 236 -16.75 13.01 -21.95
N LEU A 237 -16.14 14.12 -21.52
CA LEU A 237 -16.82 15.15 -20.74
C LEU A 237 -17.42 16.23 -21.67
N PRO A 238 -18.76 16.40 -21.70
CA PRO A 238 -19.39 17.44 -22.51
C PRO A 238 -19.05 18.84 -21.99
N THR A 239 -18.84 19.79 -22.91
CA THR A 239 -18.54 21.20 -22.61
C THR A 239 -19.83 21.96 -22.27
N ALA A 240 -19.78 22.90 -21.33
CA ALA A 240 -20.93 23.71 -20.90
C ALA A 240 -21.62 24.52 -22.03
N ALA A 241 -20.98 24.70 -23.18
CA ALA A 241 -21.50 25.49 -24.30
C ALA A 241 -22.66 24.84 -25.10
N ASN A 242 -22.96 23.55 -24.89
CA ASN A 242 -23.99 22.84 -25.67
C ASN A 242 -25.25 22.48 -24.85
N ALA A 243 -25.54 23.19 -23.75
CA ALA A 243 -26.63 22.85 -22.84
C ALA A 243 -27.93 23.65 -23.03
N GLU A 244 -28.18 24.23 -24.21
CA GLU A 244 -29.42 24.95 -24.51
C GLU A 244 -30.06 24.54 -25.84
N THR A 245 -30.37 23.26 -26.04
CA THR A 245 -31.58 22.84 -26.77
C THR A 245 -31.74 21.32 -26.64
N GLU A 246 -32.67 20.88 -25.80
CA GLU A 246 -33.62 19.79 -26.07
C GLU A 246 -34.40 19.49 -24.79
N THR A 247 -35.54 20.18 -24.69
CA THR A 247 -36.62 19.88 -23.79
C THR A 247 -37.25 18.52 -24.13
N ALA A 248 -37.40 17.69 -23.09
CA ALA A 248 -38.40 16.64 -22.94
C ALA A 248 -38.54 15.60 -24.08
N VAL A 249 -37.90 14.44 -23.90
CA VAL A 249 -38.50 13.16 -24.31
C VAL A 249 -38.34 12.14 -23.17
N THR A 250 -39.49 11.56 -22.84
CA THR A 250 -39.80 10.48 -21.91
C THR A 250 -38.94 9.22 -22.14
N GLU A 251 -38.67 8.51 -21.04
CA GLU A 251 -38.40 7.05 -20.94
C GLU A 251 -37.52 6.37 -22.03
N THR A 252 -36.32 5.93 -21.63
CA THR A 252 -36.00 4.49 -21.49
C THR A 252 -34.59 4.29 -20.93
N SER A 253 -34.50 3.54 -19.83
CA SER A 253 -33.24 3.01 -19.31
C SER A 253 -32.57 2.09 -20.34
N GLN A 254 -31.33 2.41 -20.71
CA GLN A 254 -30.42 1.44 -21.31
C GLN A 254 -29.19 1.32 -20.40
N THR A 255 -29.15 0.22 -19.67
CA THR A 255 -28.06 -0.23 -18.80
C THR A 255 -26.77 -0.43 -19.61
N ALA A 256 -25.75 0.39 -19.36
CA ALA A 256 -24.39 0.10 -19.81
C ALA A 256 -23.86 -1.11 -19.00
N GLN A 257 -23.83 -2.28 -19.62
CA GLN A 257 -23.35 -3.52 -19.01
C GLN A 257 -21.82 -3.49 -18.83
N ILE A 258 -21.35 -3.65 -17.59
CA ILE A 258 -19.92 -3.76 -17.28
C ILE A 258 -19.40 -5.10 -17.82
N LYS A 259 -18.45 -5.06 -18.76
CA LYS A 259 -17.86 -6.27 -19.34
C LYS A 259 -16.87 -6.91 -18.35
N PRO A 260 -16.97 -8.22 -18.04
CA PRO A 260 -16.03 -8.89 -17.14
C PRO A 260 -14.63 -8.99 -17.75
N LEU A 261 -13.61 -8.83 -16.90
CA LEU A 261 -12.21 -9.05 -17.25
C LEU A 261 -11.74 -10.42 -16.74
N LEU A 262 -11.19 -11.24 -17.63
CA LEU A 262 -10.60 -12.53 -17.27
C LEU A 262 -9.22 -12.33 -16.66
N ILE A 263 -8.97 -12.96 -15.51
CA ILE A 263 -7.69 -12.93 -14.79
C ILE A 263 -7.14 -14.34 -14.59
N GLU A 264 -5.81 -14.46 -14.59
CA GLU A 264 -5.11 -15.72 -14.32
C GLU A 264 -4.93 -15.97 -12.81
N GLN A 265 -4.71 -17.24 -12.43
CA GLN A 265 -4.49 -17.65 -11.02
C GLN A 265 -3.36 -16.85 -10.33
N ALA A 266 -2.28 -16.54 -11.05
CA ALA A 266 -1.15 -15.76 -10.52
C ALA A 266 -1.55 -14.33 -10.14
N VAL A 267 -2.41 -13.70 -10.94
CA VAL A 267 -2.94 -12.36 -10.69
C VAL A 267 -3.86 -12.39 -9.47
N LEU A 268 -4.73 -13.41 -9.38
CA LEU A 268 -5.59 -13.59 -8.21
C LEU A 268 -4.78 -13.75 -6.91
N LYS A 269 -3.72 -14.58 -6.92
CA LYS A 269 -2.81 -14.73 -5.76
C LYS A 269 -2.15 -13.41 -5.36
N GLN A 270 -1.80 -12.56 -6.32
CA GLN A 270 -1.24 -11.24 -6.05
C GLN A 270 -2.27 -10.30 -5.43
N LEU A 271 -3.52 -10.31 -5.92
CA LEU A 271 -4.62 -9.51 -5.38
C LEU A 271 -4.96 -9.90 -3.94
N LEU A 272 -5.02 -11.20 -3.63
CA LEU A 272 -5.27 -11.71 -2.27
C LEU A 272 -4.14 -11.31 -1.29
N ARG A 273 -2.87 -11.34 -1.73
CA ARG A 273 -1.74 -10.89 -0.89
C ARG A 273 -1.77 -9.38 -0.64
N ALA A 274 -2.23 -8.59 -1.61
CA ALA A 274 -2.34 -7.14 -1.50
C ALA A 274 -3.52 -6.69 -0.60
N GLN A 275 -4.43 -7.59 -0.27
CA GLN A 275 -5.65 -7.34 0.51
C GLN A 275 -5.36 -7.01 1.99
N GLN A 276 -4.13 -7.22 2.48
CA GLN A 276 -3.69 -6.99 3.87
C GLN A 276 -3.46 -5.51 4.25
N GLY A 277 -4.18 -4.56 3.63
CA GLY A 277 -4.01 -3.15 3.99
C GLY A 277 -5.05 -2.16 3.46
N VAL A 278 -5.68 -2.43 2.32
CA VAL A 278 -6.78 -1.63 1.76
C VAL A 278 -7.44 -2.50 0.70
N SER A 279 -8.74 -2.82 0.78
CA SER A 279 -9.44 -3.16 -0.46
C SER A 279 -10.97 -3.16 -0.34
N ASP A 280 -11.63 -2.42 -1.22
CA ASP A 280 -13.00 -2.70 -1.66
C ASP A 280 -13.05 -3.93 -2.61
N ILE A 281 -12.05 -4.82 -2.58
CA ILE A 281 -12.03 -6.07 -3.35
C ILE A 281 -12.90 -7.10 -2.62
N LYS A 282 -13.87 -7.68 -3.33
CA LYS A 282 -14.76 -8.73 -2.81
C LYS A 282 -14.59 -9.98 -3.66
N VAL A 283 -14.10 -11.04 -3.05
CA VAL A 283 -14.01 -12.36 -3.69
C VAL A 283 -15.30 -13.11 -3.38
N LEU A 284 -16.11 -13.35 -4.41
CA LEU A 284 -17.42 -13.96 -4.29
C LEU A 284 -17.37 -15.35 -4.93
N ASP A 285 -17.62 -16.36 -4.11
CA ASP A 285 -17.77 -17.75 -4.57
C ASP A 285 -19.25 -18.03 -4.83
N LEU A 286 -19.58 -18.21 -6.10
CA LEU A 286 -20.94 -18.32 -6.62
C LEU A 286 -21.45 -19.76 -6.67
N ARG A 287 -20.59 -20.72 -6.31
CA ARG A 287 -20.95 -22.13 -6.21
C ARG A 287 -21.94 -22.33 -5.06
N ASP A 288 -22.59 -23.49 -5.04
CA ASP A 288 -23.46 -23.83 -3.94
C ASP A 288 -22.68 -23.94 -2.61
N LYS A 289 -23.43 -23.92 -1.51
CA LYS A 289 -22.83 -23.89 -0.18
C LYS A 289 -22.02 -25.17 0.11
N GLU A 290 -22.45 -26.29 -0.45
CA GLU A 290 -21.78 -27.59 -0.30
C GLU A 290 -20.40 -27.60 -0.99
N ASP A 291 -20.31 -27.13 -2.24
CA ASP A 291 -19.03 -27.01 -2.96
C ASP A 291 -18.08 -25.99 -2.33
N PHE A 292 -18.62 -24.91 -1.75
CA PHE A 292 -17.84 -23.93 -0.99
C PHE A 292 -17.24 -24.54 0.28
N ASP A 293 -18.04 -25.32 1.02
CA ASP A 293 -17.60 -25.97 2.26
C ASP A 293 -16.59 -27.09 2.01
N ASN A 294 -16.70 -27.77 0.86
CA ASN A 294 -15.74 -28.77 0.39
C ASN A 294 -14.41 -28.17 -0.11
N GLY A 295 -14.30 -26.84 -0.14
CA GLY A 295 -13.06 -26.12 -0.41
C GLY A 295 -13.32 -24.84 -1.19
N HIS A 296 -12.68 -23.75 -0.78
CA HIS A 296 -12.85 -22.42 -1.38
C HIS A 296 -11.53 -21.66 -1.44
N ILE A 297 -11.53 -20.55 -2.16
CA ILE A 297 -10.38 -19.65 -2.25
C ILE A 297 -10.26 -18.88 -0.92
N PRO A 298 -9.07 -18.70 -0.33
CA PRO A 298 -8.90 -17.90 0.88
C PRO A 298 -9.52 -16.50 0.73
N ASP A 299 -10.13 -16.00 1.81
CA ASP A 299 -10.82 -14.70 1.89
C ASP A 299 -12.03 -14.54 0.94
N SER A 300 -12.51 -15.63 0.33
CA SER A 300 -13.76 -15.63 -0.43
C SER A 300 -14.99 -15.76 0.45
N VAL A 301 -16.09 -15.16 -0.03
CA VAL A 301 -17.40 -15.18 0.62
C VAL A 301 -18.36 -15.98 -0.25
N SER A 302 -19.06 -16.94 0.35
CA SER A 302 -20.14 -17.67 -0.33
C SER A 302 -21.27 -16.70 -0.71
N TYR A 303 -21.60 -16.66 -2.00
CA TYR A 303 -22.63 -15.80 -2.58
C TYR A 303 -23.31 -16.48 -3.79
N PRO A 304 -24.02 -17.61 -3.57
CA PRO A 304 -24.70 -18.33 -4.64
C PRO A 304 -25.81 -17.46 -5.28
N SER A 305 -26.26 -17.84 -6.47
CA SER A 305 -27.29 -17.10 -7.22
C SER A 305 -28.61 -16.91 -6.46
N THR A 306 -28.93 -17.83 -5.55
CA THR A 306 -30.10 -17.73 -4.67
C THR A 306 -30.01 -16.59 -3.65
N ALA A 307 -28.81 -16.08 -3.37
CA ALA A 307 -28.54 -14.98 -2.44
C ALA A 307 -28.42 -13.62 -3.13
N TRP A 308 -28.56 -13.53 -4.46
CA TRP A 308 -28.32 -12.30 -5.18
C TRP A 308 -29.38 -11.23 -4.91
N ASN A 309 -28.94 -10.11 -4.36
CA ASN A 309 -29.76 -8.89 -4.24
C ASN A 309 -29.27 -7.82 -5.21
N LEU A 310 -29.90 -7.74 -6.39
CA LEU A 310 -29.51 -6.78 -7.43
C LEU A 310 -29.95 -5.34 -7.13
N GLN A 311 -30.95 -5.15 -6.27
CA GLN A 311 -31.46 -3.83 -5.89
C GLN A 311 -30.61 -3.20 -4.77
N ASN A 312 -30.14 -4.02 -3.83
CA ASN A 312 -29.31 -3.60 -2.72
C ASN A 312 -28.19 -4.63 -2.47
N PRO A 313 -27.12 -4.60 -3.28
CA PRO A 313 -26.02 -5.54 -3.15
C PRO A 313 -25.20 -5.31 -1.86
N PRO A 314 -24.55 -6.35 -1.30
CA PRO A 314 -23.72 -6.23 -0.09
C PRO A 314 -22.34 -5.57 -0.34
N TRP A 315 -22.19 -4.79 -1.42
CA TRP A 315 -20.97 -4.12 -1.80
C TRP A 315 -21.23 -2.68 -2.25
N SER A 316 -20.19 -1.85 -2.19
CA SER A 316 -20.26 -0.45 -2.65
C SER A 316 -20.07 -0.35 -4.17
N ALA A 317 -20.45 0.79 -4.73
CA ALA A 317 -20.22 1.10 -6.15
C ALA A 317 -18.75 1.05 -6.57
N ASN A 318 -17.81 1.15 -5.63
CA ASN A 318 -16.37 1.12 -5.89
C ASN A 318 -15.77 -0.28 -5.75
N ALA A 319 -16.58 -1.28 -5.43
CA ALA A 319 -16.10 -2.63 -5.20
C ALA A 319 -15.54 -3.25 -6.49
N VAL A 320 -14.43 -3.95 -6.35
CA VAL A 320 -13.92 -4.83 -7.41
C VAL A 320 -14.38 -6.23 -7.06
N LEU A 321 -15.32 -6.77 -7.84
CA LEU A 321 -15.87 -8.09 -7.62
C LEU A 321 -14.99 -9.12 -8.34
N ILE A 322 -14.55 -10.13 -7.62
CA ILE A 322 -13.86 -11.29 -8.18
C ILE A 322 -14.82 -12.46 -8.08
N LEU A 323 -15.37 -12.89 -9.21
CA LEU A 323 -16.37 -13.94 -9.26
C LEU A 323 -15.71 -15.29 -9.54
N ILE A 324 -15.98 -16.25 -8.65
CA ILE A 324 -15.52 -17.62 -8.73
C ILE A 324 -16.77 -18.50 -8.92
N ALA A 325 -16.77 -19.35 -9.94
CA ALA A 325 -17.84 -20.33 -10.18
C ALA A 325 -17.22 -21.69 -10.53
N GLU A 326 -18.03 -22.73 -10.76
CA GLU A 326 -17.50 -24.06 -11.12
C GLU A 326 -16.69 -24.03 -12.43
N ASP A 327 -17.06 -23.15 -13.35
CA ASP A 327 -16.40 -22.96 -14.64
C ASP A 327 -16.40 -21.49 -15.09
N GLU A 328 -15.59 -21.19 -16.10
CA GLU A 328 -15.44 -19.83 -16.65
C GLU A 328 -16.75 -19.29 -17.23
N GLN A 329 -17.52 -20.13 -17.93
CA GLN A 329 -18.74 -19.71 -18.62
C GLN A 329 -19.82 -19.29 -17.62
N ARG A 330 -19.95 -20.02 -16.51
CA ARG A 330 -20.85 -19.68 -15.40
C ARG A 330 -20.42 -18.40 -14.68
N ALA A 331 -19.12 -18.20 -14.46
CA ALA A 331 -18.63 -16.96 -13.87
C ALA A 331 -18.86 -15.73 -14.80
N ILE A 332 -18.70 -15.89 -16.11
CA ILE A 332 -19.04 -14.84 -17.10
C ILE A 332 -20.54 -14.54 -17.11
N SER A 333 -21.38 -15.59 -17.08
CA SER A 333 -22.84 -15.44 -17.07
C SER A 333 -23.29 -14.72 -15.80
N ALA A 334 -22.72 -15.06 -14.65
CA ALA A 334 -22.96 -14.37 -13.40
C ALA A 334 -22.45 -12.92 -13.41
N ALA A 335 -21.31 -12.65 -14.06
CA ALA A 335 -20.82 -11.30 -14.23
C ALA A 335 -21.79 -10.40 -15.02
N ALA A 336 -22.50 -10.96 -16.00
CA ALA A 336 -23.51 -10.22 -16.77
C ALA A 336 -24.71 -9.80 -15.90
N GLU A 337 -25.07 -10.61 -14.91
CA GLU A 337 -26.16 -10.33 -13.97
C GLU A 337 -25.70 -9.40 -12.83
N LEU A 338 -24.60 -9.72 -12.18
CA LEU A 338 -24.04 -8.91 -11.09
C LEU A 338 -23.48 -7.57 -11.60
N GLY A 339 -23.09 -7.48 -12.87
CA GLY A 339 -22.69 -6.24 -13.54
C GLY A 339 -23.82 -5.23 -13.73
N LYS A 340 -25.06 -5.62 -13.44
CA LYS A 340 -26.20 -4.68 -13.34
C LYS A 340 -26.21 -3.93 -12.00
N THR A 341 -25.41 -4.38 -11.03
CA THR A 341 -25.26 -3.74 -9.72
C THR A 341 -24.11 -2.74 -9.72
N PRO A 342 -24.15 -1.70 -8.86
CA PRO A 342 -23.07 -0.72 -8.78
C PRO A 342 -21.78 -1.40 -8.28
N CYS A 343 -20.76 -1.46 -9.15
CA CYS A 343 -19.41 -1.93 -8.84
C CYS A 343 -18.40 -1.29 -9.81
N ARG A 344 -17.13 -1.21 -9.42
CA ARG A 344 -16.06 -0.58 -10.20
C ARG A 344 -15.60 -1.47 -11.35
N SER A 345 -15.50 -2.78 -11.10
CA SER A 345 -15.05 -3.76 -12.08
C SER A 345 -15.43 -5.17 -11.63
N ILE A 346 -15.64 -6.06 -12.60
CA ILE A 346 -15.86 -7.48 -12.37
C ILE A 346 -14.71 -8.25 -13.01
N LEU A 347 -14.04 -9.04 -12.19
CA LEU A 347 -12.96 -9.95 -12.57
C LEU A 347 -13.48 -11.38 -12.47
N VAL A 348 -13.12 -12.21 -13.45
CA VAL A 348 -13.46 -13.65 -13.48
C VAL A 348 -12.17 -14.45 -13.56
N LEU A 349 -12.04 -15.47 -12.70
CA LEU A 349 -10.90 -16.39 -12.77
C LEU A 349 -11.02 -17.25 -14.04
N ARG A 350 -10.02 -17.16 -14.92
CA ARG A 350 -9.95 -17.98 -16.13
C ARG A 350 -9.96 -19.46 -15.73
N GLY A 351 -10.82 -20.26 -16.35
CA GLY A 351 -11.00 -21.69 -16.02
C GLY A 351 -11.80 -21.99 -14.74
N GLY A 352 -12.37 -20.98 -14.07
CA GLY A 352 -13.22 -21.17 -12.89
C GLY A 352 -12.46 -21.67 -11.65
N TYR A 353 -13.19 -22.19 -10.66
CA TYR A 353 -12.61 -22.75 -9.43
C TYR A 353 -11.56 -23.86 -9.67
N PRO A 354 -11.67 -24.75 -10.68
CA PRO A 354 -10.64 -25.74 -10.96
C PRO A 354 -9.26 -25.13 -11.26
N ALA A 355 -9.19 -23.92 -11.82
CA ALA A 355 -7.92 -23.22 -12.07
C ALA A 355 -7.28 -22.65 -10.79
N TRP A 356 -8.00 -22.66 -9.67
CA TRP A 356 -7.47 -22.31 -8.36
C TRP A 356 -6.73 -23.47 -7.68
N ARG A 357 -7.20 -24.70 -7.86
CA ARG A 357 -6.50 -25.91 -7.42
C ARG A 357 -5.17 -26.06 -8.15
#